data_AF-A0A8J3KZT2-F1
#
_entry.id   AF-A0A8J3KZT2-F1
#
_cell.length_a   1.000
_cell.length_b   1.000
_cell.length_c   1.000
_cell.angle_alpha   90.00
_cell.angle_beta   90.00
_cell.angle_gamma   90.00
#
_symmetry.space_group_name_H-M   'P 1'
#
loop_
_entity.id
_entity.type
_entity.pdbx_description
1 polymer ?
#
loop_
_entity_poly.entity_id
_entity_poly.type
_entity_poly.pdbx_seq_one_letter_code
_entity_poly.pdbx_strand_id
1 'polypeptide(L)'
;MSEPIPNPYDAGEPLPSEQGFRPPDEAYRAAMPDFGPEHDPLVNPEAQGFGGWSYRVGGVLRRSWRQLLVIFALTHLLPTVVFGVLLVAGVVAGTSFDLTSLSRSDMVDELIATLLATVLVYVVVVLLLQMLGYAAATHLATRQAAGLPVTVGEAMRYGLRRMLGLAAWHVLAYLLVAIGVIAVAACCVQIASLLGLIPMIIVAVYLTLVIALLGPAFLFERGGPLRRSGTLLHAAFWPTTGRLLLLGLTLIAGSVIEQMLGALGAAAVPPGDTALAVAVTGGTTLLGAVIEIPLTMVLFSGILITYAERRGAEDAVSTRRLVDELAAR
;
A
#
# COMPACT_ATOMS: atom_id res chain seq x y z
N MET A 1 46.51 -4.48 2.44
CA MET A 1 45.38 -3.53 2.48
C MET A 1 44.33 -4.06 1.54
N SER A 2 43.25 -4.63 2.06
CA SER A 2 42.12 -5.07 1.25
C SER A 2 41.49 -3.86 0.58
N GLU A 3 41.32 -3.89 -0.74
CA GLU A 3 40.53 -2.88 -1.45
C GLU A 3 39.15 -2.78 -0.77
N PRO A 4 38.64 -1.56 -0.51
CA PRO A 4 37.28 -1.40 -0.05
C PRO A 4 36.36 -1.97 -1.13
N ILE A 5 35.55 -2.98 -0.76
CA ILE A 5 34.51 -3.52 -1.63
C ILE A 5 33.67 -2.32 -2.09
N PRO A 6 33.59 -2.04 -3.40
CA PRO A 6 32.79 -0.94 -3.90
C PRO A 6 31.39 -1.06 -3.33
N ASN A 7 30.95 -0.01 -2.65
CA ASN A 7 29.62 0.09 -2.12
C ASN A 7 28.65 -0.13 -3.31
N PRO A 8 27.86 -1.22 -3.35
CA PRO A 8 26.97 -1.48 -4.49
C PRO A 8 25.83 -0.44 -4.59
N TYR A 9 25.74 0.47 -3.61
CA TYR A 9 24.84 1.62 -3.59
C TYR A 9 25.48 2.92 -4.10
N ASP A 10 26.79 2.94 -4.40
CA ASP A 10 27.46 4.02 -5.15
C ASP A 10 27.40 3.76 -6.67
N ALA A 11 26.33 3.08 -7.13
CA ALA A 11 25.99 3.07 -8.55
C ALA A 11 25.97 4.53 -9.00
N GLY A 12 26.94 4.87 -9.86
CA GLY A 12 27.28 6.24 -10.23
C GLY A 12 26.05 7.06 -10.59
N GLU A 13 26.19 8.38 -10.45
CA GLU A 13 25.14 9.35 -10.75
C GLU A 13 24.32 8.91 -11.97
N PRO A 14 22.97 8.99 -11.91
CA PRO A 14 22.14 8.65 -13.06
C PRO A 14 22.68 9.39 -14.28
N LEU A 15 23.05 8.62 -15.32
CA LEU A 15 23.65 9.17 -16.54
C LEU A 15 22.84 10.41 -16.97
N PRO A 16 23.51 11.55 -17.21
CA PRO A 16 22.83 12.84 -17.40
C PRO A 16 21.81 12.73 -18.53
N SER A 17 20.57 13.12 -18.26
CA SER A 17 19.45 13.04 -19.20
C SER A 17 19.46 14.14 -20.27
N GLU A 18 20.55 14.89 -20.41
CA GLU A 18 20.58 16.15 -21.17
C GLU A 18 20.52 15.99 -22.70
N GLN A 19 20.56 14.78 -23.26
CA GLN A 19 20.64 14.59 -24.73
C GLN A 19 19.55 13.71 -25.36
N GLY A 20 18.41 13.49 -24.71
CA GLY A 20 17.20 12.92 -25.35
C GLY A 20 17.32 11.47 -25.86
N PHE A 21 18.52 10.89 -25.85
CA PHE A 21 18.77 9.49 -26.16
C PHE A 21 18.83 8.69 -24.86
N ARG A 22 17.81 7.86 -24.63
CA ARG A 22 17.85 6.83 -23.61
C ARG A 22 18.31 5.53 -24.28
N PRO A 23 19.48 4.99 -23.92
CA PRO A 23 19.91 3.67 -24.38
C PRO A 23 18.81 2.62 -24.18
N PRO A 24 18.69 1.63 -25.06
CA PRO A 24 17.79 0.50 -24.86
C PRO A 24 18.08 -0.17 -23.52
N ASP A 25 17.05 -0.74 -22.88
CA ASP A 25 17.20 -1.43 -21.59
C ASP A 25 18.25 -2.54 -21.63
N GLU A 26 18.46 -3.15 -22.79
CA GLU A 26 19.52 -4.15 -23.04
C GLU A 26 20.93 -3.60 -22.83
N ALA A 27 21.18 -2.34 -23.18
CA ALA A 27 22.49 -1.69 -22.98
C ALA A 27 22.79 -1.49 -21.49
N TYR A 28 21.79 -1.09 -20.70
CA TYR A 28 21.90 -0.99 -19.25
C TYR A 28 22.10 -2.36 -18.60
N ARG A 29 21.39 -3.38 -19.10
CA ARG A 29 21.56 -4.76 -18.64
C ARG A 29 22.98 -5.25 -18.90
N ALA A 30 23.52 -5.07 -20.11
CA ALA A 30 24.88 -5.50 -20.43
C ALA A 30 25.94 -4.82 -19.55
N ALA A 31 25.68 -3.58 -19.12
CA ALA A 31 26.59 -2.80 -18.27
C ALA A 31 26.49 -3.12 -16.77
N MET A 32 25.42 -3.78 -16.30
CA MET A 32 25.24 -4.04 -14.87
C MET A 32 25.98 -5.33 -14.45
N PRO A 33 26.89 -5.26 -13.45
CA PRO A 33 27.56 -6.44 -12.93
C PRO A 33 26.55 -7.46 -12.38
N ASP A 34 26.77 -8.74 -12.63
CA ASP A 34 26.05 -9.80 -11.93
C ASP A 34 26.67 -9.96 -10.54
N PHE A 35 26.02 -9.39 -9.53
CA PHE A 35 26.51 -9.42 -8.15
C PHE A 35 26.25 -10.76 -7.44
N GLY A 36 25.63 -11.72 -8.15
CA GLY A 36 25.24 -13.00 -7.60
C GLY A 36 24.03 -12.92 -6.65
N PRO A 37 23.48 -14.07 -6.24
CA PRO A 37 22.25 -14.13 -5.44
C PRO A 37 22.39 -13.47 -4.07
N GLU A 38 23.59 -13.44 -3.49
CA GLU A 38 23.85 -12.86 -2.17
C GLU A 38 23.67 -11.35 -2.11
N HIS A 39 23.88 -10.67 -3.23
CA HIS A 39 23.83 -9.22 -3.36
C HIS A 39 22.60 -8.75 -4.15
N ASP A 40 21.62 -9.64 -4.38
CA ASP A 40 20.40 -9.26 -5.10
C ASP A 40 19.64 -8.16 -4.33
N PRO A 41 19.28 -7.05 -5.00
CA PRO A 41 18.75 -5.87 -4.34
C PRO A 41 17.30 -5.99 -3.86
N LEU A 42 16.55 -7.00 -4.30
CA LEU A 42 15.18 -7.28 -3.83
C LEU A 42 15.03 -8.68 -3.22
N VAL A 43 15.73 -9.67 -3.77
CA VAL A 43 15.62 -11.06 -3.32
C VAL A 43 16.55 -11.25 -2.13
N ASN A 44 15.98 -11.58 -0.98
CA ASN A 44 16.73 -11.87 0.23
C ASN A 44 17.09 -13.37 0.27
N PRO A 45 18.38 -13.75 0.30
CA PRO A 45 18.77 -15.14 0.52
C PRO A 45 18.36 -15.60 1.91
N GLU A 46 17.96 -16.87 2.04
CA GLU A 46 17.53 -17.43 3.33
C GLU A 46 18.61 -17.30 4.42
N ALA A 47 19.88 -17.43 4.03
CA ALA A 47 21.04 -17.30 4.93
C ALA A 47 21.15 -15.92 5.61
N GLN A 48 20.58 -14.86 5.02
CA GLN A 48 20.64 -13.49 5.58
C GLN A 48 19.45 -13.19 6.51
N GLY A 49 18.43 -14.06 6.53
CA GLY A 49 17.33 -14.03 7.49
C GLY A 49 16.63 -12.67 7.60
N PHE A 50 16.30 -12.26 8.83
CA PHE A 50 15.59 -11.00 9.08
C PHE A 50 16.45 -9.75 8.83
N GLY A 51 17.76 -9.81 9.13
CA GLY A 51 18.67 -8.69 8.92
C GLY A 51 18.83 -8.33 7.44
N GLY A 52 18.94 -9.35 6.57
CA GLY A 52 18.98 -9.15 5.11
C GLY A 52 17.67 -8.61 4.55
N TRP A 53 16.53 -9.01 5.12
CA TRP A 53 15.21 -8.51 4.76
C TRP A 53 15.08 -7.02 5.08
N SER A 54 15.35 -6.62 6.32
CA SER A 54 15.20 -5.22 6.76
C SER A 54 16.17 -4.29 6.04
N TYR A 55 17.39 -4.76 5.77
CA TYR A 55 18.37 -4.04 4.98
C TYR A 55 17.90 -3.74 3.55
N ARG A 56 17.25 -4.71 2.89
CA ARG A 56 16.67 -4.54 1.55
C ARG A 56 15.44 -3.64 1.54
N VAL A 57 14.59 -3.71 2.57
CA VAL A 57 13.49 -2.75 2.76
C VAL A 57 14.04 -1.32 2.83
N GLY A 58 15.07 -1.09 3.66
CA GLY A 58 15.78 0.20 3.70
C GLY A 58 16.50 0.54 2.40
N GLY A 59 16.98 -0.45 1.65
CA GLY A 59 17.60 -0.27 0.33
C GLY A 59 16.62 0.25 -0.72
N VAL A 60 15.39 -0.30 -0.77
CA VAL A 60 14.31 0.20 -1.64
C VAL A 60 13.99 1.65 -1.32
N LEU A 61 13.83 1.98 -0.04
CA LEU A 61 13.54 3.34 0.42
C LEU A 61 14.69 4.30 0.06
N ARG A 62 15.93 3.98 0.42
CA ARG A 62 17.08 4.86 0.12
C ARG A 62 17.25 5.15 -1.37
N ARG A 63 17.04 4.16 -2.25
CA ARG A 63 17.12 4.35 -3.71
C ARG A 63 15.93 5.13 -4.28
N SER A 64 14.72 4.85 -3.79
CA SER A 64 13.49 5.19 -4.51
C SER A 64 12.64 6.25 -3.81
N TRP A 65 13.03 6.75 -2.63
CA TRP A 65 12.14 7.53 -1.76
C TRP A 65 11.55 8.76 -2.43
N ARG A 66 12.31 9.53 -3.23
CA ARG A 66 11.82 10.77 -3.85
C ARG A 66 10.68 10.48 -4.82
N GLN A 67 10.86 9.46 -5.65
CA GLN A 67 9.87 9.11 -6.66
C GLN A 67 8.69 8.33 -6.06
N LEU A 68 8.94 7.48 -5.06
CA LEU A 68 7.88 6.84 -4.27
C LEU A 68 7.03 7.88 -3.54
N LEU A 69 7.63 8.89 -2.93
CA LEU A 69 6.92 9.98 -2.27
C LEU A 69 6.00 10.69 -3.26
N VAL A 70 6.47 11.01 -4.47
CA VAL A 70 5.61 11.63 -5.50
C VAL A 70 4.45 10.70 -5.88
N ILE A 71 4.70 9.41 -6.10
CA ILE A 71 3.66 8.43 -6.43
C ILE A 71 2.61 8.35 -5.31
N PHE A 72 3.02 8.16 -4.06
CA PHE A 72 2.11 8.05 -2.92
C PHE A 72 1.41 9.38 -2.61
N ALA A 73 2.06 10.52 -2.77
CA ALA A 73 1.41 11.82 -2.64
C ALA A 73 0.30 12.00 -3.69
N LEU A 74 0.53 11.61 -4.94
CA LEU A 74 -0.49 11.72 -5.99
C LEU A 74 -1.64 10.73 -5.82
N THR A 75 -1.38 9.55 -5.24
CA THR A 75 -2.35 8.45 -5.21
C THR A 75 -3.06 8.28 -3.88
N HIS A 76 -2.49 8.79 -2.79
CA HIS A 76 -3.05 8.70 -1.44
C HIS A 76 -3.36 10.10 -0.91
N LEU A 77 -2.36 10.99 -0.84
CA LEU A 77 -2.55 12.33 -0.26
C LEU A 77 -3.55 13.16 -1.05
N LEU A 78 -3.39 13.26 -2.37
CA LEU A 78 -4.26 14.08 -3.22
C LEU A 78 -5.76 13.73 -3.06
N PRO A 79 -6.21 12.46 -3.22
CA PRO A 79 -7.60 12.13 -2.98
C PRO A 79 -8.04 12.41 -1.54
N THR A 80 -7.24 12.07 -0.52
CA THR A 80 -7.58 12.37 0.88
C THR A 80 -7.82 13.86 1.11
N VAL A 81 -6.98 14.72 0.52
CA VAL A 81 -7.14 16.18 0.61
C VAL A 81 -8.37 16.66 -0.16
N VAL A 82 -8.57 16.20 -1.40
CA VAL A 82 -9.72 16.61 -2.22
C VAL A 82 -11.02 16.23 -1.52
N PHE A 83 -11.14 14.99 -1.05
CA PHE A 83 -12.35 14.54 -0.36
C PHE A 83 -12.51 15.17 1.02
N GLY A 84 -11.41 15.40 1.75
CA GLY A 84 -11.44 16.14 3.01
C GLY A 84 -11.95 17.58 2.83
N VAL A 85 -11.47 18.28 1.81
CA VAL A 85 -11.91 19.64 1.47
C VAL A 85 -13.37 19.64 1.02
N LEU A 86 -13.79 18.68 0.18
CA LEU A 86 -15.18 18.58 -0.25
C LEU A 86 -16.14 18.30 0.92
N LEU A 87 -15.74 17.43 1.84
CA LEU A 87 -16.50 17.14 3.06
C LEU A 87 -16.65 18.40 3.90
N VAL A 88 -15.54 19.10 4.15
CA VAL A 88 -15.52 20.38 4.86
C VAL A 88 -16.39 21.43 4.18
N ALA A 89 -16.27 21.58 2.86
CA ALA A 89 -17.04 22.55 2.07
C ALA A 89 -18.54 22.26 2.13
N GLY A 90 -18.95 20.99 2.08
CA GLY A 90 -20.35 20.60 2.29
C GLY A 90 -20.87 21.04 3.67
N VAL A 91 -20.09 20.78 4.72
CA VAL A 91 -20.45 21.19 6.09
C VAL A 91 -20.54 22.72 6.24
N VAL A 92 -19.59 23.48 5.69
CA VAL A 92 -19.53 24.95 5.78
C VAL A 92 -20.60 25.63 4.92
N ALA A 93 -20.90 25.08 3.74
CA ALA A 93 -21.89 25.64 2.81
C ALA A 93 -23.33 25.58 3.37
N GLY A 94 -23.52 25.11 4.60
CA GLY A 94 -24.83 25.07 5.21
C GLY A 94 -25.76 24.12 4.48
N THR A 95 -25.24 23.02 3.91
CA THR A 95 -26.08 21.84 3.67
C THR A 95 -26.45 21.21 5.01
N SER A 96 -27.03 22.00 5.91
CA SER A 96 -27.83 21.52 7.00
C SER A 96 -29.02 20.85 6.34
N PHE A 97 -28.97 19.52 6.27
CA PHE A 97 -30.19 18.76 6.15
C PHE A 97 -31.03 19.15 7.36
N ASP A 98 -32.09 19.93 7.13
CA ASP A 98 -33.01 20.32 8.18
C ASP A 98 -33.79 19.07 8.60
N LEU A 99 -33.27 18.37 9.61
CA LEU A 99 -33.86 17.15 10.17
C LEU A 99 -35.21 17.41 10.85
N THR A 100 -35.58 18.68 11.07
CA THR A 100 -36.78 19.07 11.81
C THR A 100 -37.99 19.38 10.93
N SER A 101 -37.80 19.60 9.62
CA SER A 101 -38.87 19.80 8.64
C SER A 101 -39.29 18.52 7.89
N LEU A 102 -38.85 17.34 8.35
CA LEU A 102 -38.93 16.10 7.57
C LEU A 102 -40.22 15.28 7.78
N SER A 103 -40.95 15.06 6.69
CA SER A 103 -41.90 13.95 6.53
C SER A 103 -41.14 12.61 6.49
N ARG A 104 -41.68 11.58 7.16
CA ARG A 104 -40.92 10.55 7.89
C ARG A 104 -40.48 9.28 7.12
N SER A 105 -40.78 9.07 5.83
CA SER A 105 -40.35 7.84 5.12
C SER A 105 -39.51 8.07 3.87
N ASP A 106 -40.04 8.78 2.88
CA ASP A 106 -39.49 8.69 1.51
C ASP A 106 -38.17 9.46 1.33
N MET A 107 -37.95 10.52 2.12
CA MET A 107 -36.73 11.33 2.05
C MET A 107 -35.59 10.80 2.94
N VAL A 108 -35.90 9.98 3.96
CA VAL A 108 -34.88 9.29 4.76
C VAL A 108 -34.20 8.23 3.89
N ASP A 109 -34.97 7.50 3.10
CA ASP A 109 -34.46 6.54 2.13
C ASP A 109 -33.62 7.25 1.06
N GLU A 110 -34.04 8.42 0.58
CA GLU A 110 -33.28 9.22 -0.40
C GLU A 110 -31.97 9.79 0.17
N LEU A 111 -31.98 10.27 1.42
CA LEU A 111 -30.78 10.74 2.11
C LEU A 111 -29.79 9.59 2.33
N ILE A 112 -30.28 8.44 2.82
CA ILE A 112 -29.46 7.24 3.02
C ILE A 112 -28.89 6.77 1.69
N ALA A 113 -29.70 6.70 0.63
CA ALA A 113 -29.25 6.32 -0.70
C ALA A 113 -28.17 7.27 -1.23
N THR A 114 -28.33 8.58 -1.05
CA THR A 114 -27.36 9.59 -1.47
C THR A 114 -26.04 9.48 -0.71
N LEU A 115 -26.10 9.30 0.62
CA LEU A 115 -24.93 9.09 1.45
C LEU A 115 -24.19 7.80 1.07
N LEU A 116 -24.91 6.69 0.91
CA LEU A 116 -24.34 5.41 0.50
C LEU A 116 -23.71 5.50 -0.89
N ALA A 117 -24.38 6.15 -1.85
CA ALA A 117 -23.84 6.37 -3.18
C ALA A 117 -22.55 7.20 -3.14
N THR A 118 -22.53 8.27 -2.33
CA THR A 118 -21.35 9.15 -2.17
C THR A 118 -20.18 8.39 -1.54
N VAL A 119 -20.44 7.63 -0.47
CA VAL A 119 -19.42 6.80 0.19
C VAL A 119 -18.91 5.71 -0.75
N LEU A 120 -19.80 5.08 -1.52
CA LEU A 120 -19.41 4.06 -2.49
C LEU A 120 -18.50 4.65 -3.58
N VAL A 121 -18.85 5.80 -4.14
CA VAL A 121 -18.02 6.49 -5.13
C VAL A 121 -16.66 6.84 -4.54
N TYR A 122 -16.62 7.38 -3.31
CA TYR A 122 -15.39 7.67 -2.59
C TYR A 122 -14.51 6.43 -2.44
N VAL A 123 -15.06 5.33 -1.91
CA VAL A 123 -14.34 4.07 -1.69
C VAL A 123 -13.79 3.52 -3.00
N VAL A 124 -14.59 3.54 -4.08
CA VAL A 124 -14.15 3.07 -5.39
C VAL A 124 -13.01 3.91 -5.94
N VAL A 125 -13.12 5.25 -5.88
CA VAL A 125 -12.08 6.15 -6.38
C VAL A 125 -10.78 5.99 -5.59
N VAL A 126 -10.86 5.98 -4.26
CA VAL A 126 -9.70 5.80 -3.39
C VAL A 126 -9.05 4.45 -3.64
N LEU A 127 -9.82 3.37 -3.71
CA LEU A 127 -9.29 2.04 -4.02
C LEU A 127 -8.54 2.03 -5.35
N LEU A 128 -9.12 2.59 -6.41
CA LEU A 128 -8.48 2.65 -7.73
C LEU A 128 -7.17 3.43 -7.70
N LEU A 129 -7.14 4.57 -7.00
CA LEU A 129 -5.93 5.38 -6.87
C LEU A 129 -4.86 4.66 -6.02
N GLN A 130 -5.24 3.98 -4.94
CA GLN A 130 -4.32 3.18 -4.15
C GLN A 130 -3.72 2.03 -4.99
N MET A 131 -4.52 1.34 -5.79
CA MET A 131 -4.04 0.26 -6.67
C MET A 131 -3.15 0.77 -7.81
N LEU A 132 -3.46 1.97 -8.34
CA LEU A 132 -2.59 2.69 -9.26
C LEU A 132 -1.23 2.97 -8.63
N GLY A 133 -1.21 3.55 -7.43
CA GLY A 133 0.01 3.87 -6.68
C GLY A 133 0.82 2.62 -6.35
N TYR A 134 0.16 1.56 -5.90
CA TYR A 134 0.80 0.28 -5.60
C TYR A 134 1.50 -0.31 -6.82
N ALA A 135 0.80 -0.42 -7.95
CA ALA A 135 1.35 -0.98 -9.18
C ALA A 135 2.48 -0.11 -9.77
N ALA A 136 2.32 1.21 -9.72
CA ALA A 136 3.35 2.15 -10.14
C ALA A 136 4.61 2.04 -9.26
N ALA A 137 4.43 1.97 -7.93
CA ALA A 137 5.52 1.81 -6.97
C ALA A 137 6.25 0.48 -7.18
N THR A 138 5.54 -0.63 -7.42
CA THR A 138 6.17 -1.93 -7.75
C THR A 138 7.04 -1.82 -8.99
N HIS A 139 6.49 -1.30 -10.10
CA HIS A 139 7.24 -1.14 -11.34
C HIS A 139 8.48 -0.26 -11.16
N LEU A 140 8.32 0.86 -10.46
CA LEU A 140 9.40 1.78 -10.16
C LEU A 140 10.51 1.11 -9.35
N ALA A 141 10.17 0.55 -8.19
CA ALA A 141 11.12 -0.03 -7.25
C ALA A 141 11.87 -1.21 -7.87
N THR A 142 11.19 -2.05 -8.65
CA THR A 142 11.83 -3.18 -9.34
C THR A 142 12.77 -2.74 -10.44
N ARG A 143 12.39 -1.75 -11.27
CA ARG A 143 13.30 -1.21 -12.28
C ARG A 143 14.52 -0.53 -11.68
N GLN A 144 14.35 0.30 -10.66
CA GLN A 144 15.47 0.97 -9.99
C GLN A 144 16.39 -0.02 -9.25
N ALA A 145 15.82 -1.08 -8.66
CA ALA A 145 16.62 -2.15 -8.09
C ALA A 145 17.48 -2.86 -9.15
N ALA A 146 16.97 -3.02 -10.37
CA ALA A 146 17.73 -3.55 -11.50
C ALA A 146 18.67 -2.55 -12.18
N GLY A 147 18.93 -1.39 -11.57
CA GLY A 147 19.79 -0.34 -12.15
C GLY A 147 19.22 0.31 -13.42
N LEU A 148 17.94 0.07 -13.72
CA LEU A 148 17.31 0.62 -14.92
C LEU A 148 16.71 1.99 -14.61
N PRO A 149 16.94 2.99 -15.48
CA PRO A 149 16.26 4.28 -15.33
C PRO A 149 14.73 4.08 -15.46
N VAL A 150 13.97 4.88 -14.74
CA VAL A 150 12.50 4.90 -14.85
C VAL A 150 12.01 6.24 -14.33
N THR A 151 11.03 6.80 -15.02
CA THR A 151 10.39 8.06 -14.62
C THR A 151 9.10 7.79 -13.87
N VAL A 152 8.66 8.75 -13.04
CA VAL A 152 7.36 8.66 -12.36
C VAL A 152 6.22 8.51 -13.36
N GLY A 153 6.25 9.23 -14.49
CA GLY A 153 5.22 9.13 -15.53
C GLY A 153 5.15 7.74 -16.19
N GLU A 154 6.30 7.12 -16.43
CA GLU A 154 6.37 5.74 -16.95
C GLU A 154 5.79 4.74 -15.95
N ALA A 155 6.14 4.87 -14.66
CA ALA A 155 5.60 4.05 -13.58
C ALA A 155 4.08 4.23 -13.43
N MET A 156 3.58 5.46 -13.46
CA MET A 156 2.14 5.75 -13.38
C MET A 156 1.38 5.18 -14.59
N ARG A 157 1.95 5.23 -15.79
CA ARG A 157 1.36 4.59 -16.98
C ARG A 157 1.29 3.08 -16.85
N TYR A 158 2.29 2.45 -16.25
CA TYR A 158 2.22 1.03 -15.90
C TYR A 158 1.09 0.77 -14.90
N GLY A 159 1.01 1.57 -13.83
CA GLY A 159 -0.03 1.44 -12.82
C GLY A 159 -1.45 1.61 -13.39
N LEU A 160 -1.67 2.58 -14.28
CA LEU A 160 -2.98 2.81 -14.92
C LEU A 160 -3.47 1.59 -15.73
N ARG A 161 -2.56 0.90 -16.42
CA ARG A 161 -2.88 -0.32 -17.18
C ARG A 161 -3.25 -1.50 -16.27
N ARG A 162 -2.82 -1.48 -15.01
CA ARG A 162 -2.93 -2.60 -14.07
C ARG A 162 -3.94 -2.38 -12.94
N MET A 163 -4.29 -1.13 -12.64
CA MET A 163 -5.08 -0.77 -11.46
C MET A 163 -6.44 -1.47 -11.42
N LEU A 164 -7.13 -1.61 -12.56
CA LEU A 164 -8.47 -2.24 -12.60
C LEU A 164 -8.41 -3.73 -12.26
N GLY A 165 -7.45 -4.45 -12.86
CA GLY A 165 -7.27 -5.87 -12.57
C GLY A 165 -6.84 -6.09 -11.13
N LEU A 166 -5.93 -5.26 -10.62
CA LEU A 166 -5.46 -5.32 -9.25
C LEU A 166 -6.60 -4.98 -8.25
N ALA A 167 -7.40 -3.96 -8.54
CA ALA A 167 -8.56 -3.56 -7.73
C ALA A 167 -9.62 -4.66 -7.72
N ALA A 168 -9.95 -5.29 -8.85
CA ALA A 168 -10.91 -6.39 -8.90
C ALA A 168 -10.49 -7.55 -7.98
N TRP A 169 -9.20 -7.89 -7.94
CA TRP A 169 -8.68 -8.90 -7.01
C TRP A 169 -8.75 -8.47 -5.55
N HIS A 170 -8.49 -7.19 -5.25
CA HIS A 170 -8.63 -6.67 -3.88
C HIS A 170 -10.10 -6.65 -3.42
N VAL A 171 -11.03 -6.25 -4.29
CA VAL A 171 -12.48 -6.33 -3.99
C VAL A 171 -12.89 -7.75 -3.67
N LEU A 172 -12.50 -8.72 -4.52
CA LEU A 172 -12.79 -10.13 -4.26
C LEU A 172 -12.19 -10.60 -2.93
N ALA A 173 -10.94 -10.23 -2.67
CA ALA A 173 -10.23 -10.56 -1.45
C ALA A 173 -10.92 -9.99 -0.20
N TYR A 174 -11.30 -8.71 -0.21
CA TYR A 174 -12.03 -8.08 0.88
C TYR A 174 -13.43 -8.66 1.07
N LEU A 175 -14.11 -9.05 0.00
CA LEU A 175 -15.39 -9.74 0.09
C LEU A 175 -15.24 -11.10 0.79
N LEU A 176 -14.19 -11.86 0.49
CA LEU A 176 -13.90 -13.12 1.19
C LEU A 176 -13.56 -12.91 2.67
N VAL A 177 -12.83 -11.84 3.01
CA VAL A 177 -12.60 -11.44 4.41
C VAL A 177 -13.92 -11.14 5.10
N ALA A 178 -14.77 -10.31 4.49
CA ALA A 178 -16.06 -9.93 5.05
C ALA A 178 -16.93 -11.17 5.30
N ILE A 179 -17.04 -12.07 4.31
CA ILE A 179 -17.79 -13.33 4.45
C ILE A 179 -17.22 -14.18 5.59
N GLY A 180 -15.89 -14.34 5.66
CA GLY A 180 -15.25 -15.13 6.72
C GLY A 180 -15.49 -14.56 8.12
N VAL A 181 -15.34 -13.24 8.27
CA VAL A 181 -15.59 -12.53 9.53
C VAL A 181 -17.05 -12.64 9.93
N ILE A 182 -17.99 -12.42 9.00
CA ILE A 182 -19.43 -12.52 9.26
C ILE A 182 -19.83 -13.95 9.64
N ALA A 183 -19.30 -14.97 8.95
CA ALA A 183 -19.60 -16.36 9.24
C ALA A 183 -19.14 -16.76 10.66
N VAL A 184 -17.92 -16.35 11.05
CA VAL A 184 -17.40 -16.57 12.41
C VAL A 184 -18.19 -15.77 13.44
N ALA A 185 -18.50 -14.50 13.15
CA ALA A 185 -19.32 -13.67 14.02
C ALA A 185 -20.69 -14.32 14.27
N ALA A 186 -21.38 -14.79 13.23
CA ALA A 186 -22.67 -15.46 13.35
C ALA A 186 -22.60 -16.73 14.22
N CYS A 187 -21.52 -17.50 14.12
CA CYS A 187 -21.30 -18.68 14.96
C CYS A 187 -20.94 -18.33 16.42
N CYS A 188 -20.23 -17.22 16.64
CA CYS A 188 -19.74 -16.81 17.95
C CYS A 188 -20.65 -15.78 18.66
N VAL A 189 -21.69 -15.26 18.02
CA VAL A 189 -22.67 -14.29 18.58
C VAL A 189 -23.32 -14.80 19.86
N GLN A 190 -23.50 -16.11 20.00
CA GLN A 190 -24.06 -16.73 21.21
C GLN A 190 -23.09 -16.68 22.41
N ILE A 191 -21.79 -16.53 22.14
CA ILE A 191 -20.76 -16.33 23.14
C ILE A 191 -20.64 -14.81 23.34
N ALA A 192 -21.60 -14.20 24.03
CA ALA A 192 -21.71 -12.76 24.26
C ALA A 192 -20.58 -12.16 25.15
N SER A 193 -19.46 -12.87 25.31
CA SER A 193 -18.30 -12.45 26.09
C SER A 193 -17.13 -12.09 25.18
N LEU A 194 -16.15 -11.34 25.71
CA LEU A 194 -14.90 -10.97 25.02
C LEU A 194 -14.18 -12.16 24.38
N LEU A 195 -14.44 -13.40 24.84
CA LEU A 195 -13.92 -14.63 24.26
C LEU A 195 -14.37 -14.85 22.80
N GLY A 196 -15.57 -14.38 22.42
CA GLY A 196 -16.09 -14.48 21.06
C GLY A 196 -15.36 -13.60 20.03
N LEU A 197 -14.62 -12.57 20.48
CA LEU A 197 -13.83 -11.70 19.59
C LEU A 197 -12.53 -12.36 19.12
N ILE A 198 -11.96 -13.25 19.91
CA ILE A 198 -10.70 -13.94 19.61
C ILE A 198 -10.76 -14.68 18.26
N PRO A 199 -11.72 -15.59 18.00
CA PRO A 199 -11.79 -16.29 16.72
C PRO A 199 -12.03 -15.35 15.53
N MET A 200 -12.81 -14.28 15.73
CA MET A 200 -13.05 -13.26 14.70
C MET A 200 -11.75 -12.56 14.30
N ILE A 201 -10.97 -12.11 15.29
CA ILE A 201 -9.67 -11.44 15.08
C ILE A 201 -8.70 -12.40 14.40
N ILE A 202 -8.61 -13.66 14.84
CA ILE A 202 -7.73 -14.66 14.23
C ILE A 202 -8.04 -14.82 12.74
N VAL A 203 -9.31 -14.96 12.37
CA VAL A 203 -9.72 -15.11 10.97
C VAL A 203 -9.45 -13.84 10.16
N ALA A 204 -9.76 -12.67 10.71
CA ALA A 204 -9.48 -11.39 10.04
C ALA A 204 -7.98 -11.20 9.79
N VAL A 205 -7.14 -11.45 10.80
CA VAL A 205 -5.68 -11.36 10.70
C VAL A 205 -5.15 -12.35 9.68
N TYR A 206 -5.54 -13.63 9.78
CA TYR A 206 -5.09 -14.66 8.85
C TYR A 206 -5.43 -14.32 7.40
N LEU A 207 -6.67 -13.92 7.11
CA LEU A 207 -7.07 -13.57 5.75
C LEU A 207 -6.35 -12.30 5.27
N THR A 208 -6.10 -11.33 6.15
CA THR A 208 -5.31 -10.13 5.81
C THR A 208 -3.86 -10.50 5.44
N LEU A 209 -3.24 -11.45 6.16
CA LEU A 209 -1.91 -11.96 5.84
C LEU A 209 -1.88 -12.64 4.47
N VAL A 210 -2.93 -13.41 4.13
CA VAL A 210 -3.09 -14.02 2.80
C VAL A 210 -3.26 -12.94 1.73
N ILE A 211 -3.86 -11.79 2.02
CA ILE A 211 -4.07 -10.72 1.04
C ILE A 211 -2.84 -9.85 0.87
N ALA A 212 -1.97 -9.76 1.89
CA ALA A 212 -0.81 -8.88 1.85
C ALA A 212 0.14 -9.15 0.67
N LEU A 213 0.33 -10.41 0.24
CA LEU A 213 1.16 -10.74 -0.93
C LEU A 213 0.37 -10.85 -2.24
N LEU A 214 -0.92 -10.53 -2.24
CA LEU A 214 -1.78 -10.55 -3.43
C LEU A 214 -1.28 -9.59 -4.51
N GLY A 215 -0.86 -8.38 -4.10
CA GLY A 215 -0.43 -7.35 -5.03
C GLY A 215 0.77 -7.75 -5.88
N PRO A 216 1.90 -8.15 -5.27
CA PRO A 216 3.06 -8.61 -6.02
C PRO A 216 2.74 -9.90 -6.79
N ALA A 217 2.00 -10.86 -6.21
CA ALA A 217 1.63 -12.08 -6.91
C ALA A 217 0.84 -11.79 -8.20
N PHE A 218 -0.09 -10.83 -8.18
CA PHE A 218 -0.83 -10.41 -9.39
C PHE A 218 0.07 -9.72 -10.43
N LEU A 219 0.98 -8.87 -9.98
CA LEU A 219 1.83 -8.07 -10.87
C LEU A 219 2.92 -8.91 -11.53
N PHE A 220 3.55 -9.83 -10.81
CA PHE A 220 4.63 -10.66 -11.34
C PHE A 220 4.10 -11.96 -11.99
N GLU A 221 3.12 -12.65 -11.40
CA GLU A 221 2.79 -14.04 -11.82
C GLU A 221 1.51 -14.20 -12.66
N ARG A 222 1.59 -15.02 -13.72
CA ARG A 222 0.46 -15.29 -14.64
C ARG A 222 -0.36 -16.44 -14.05
N GLY A 223 -1.19 -16.14 -13.05
CA GLY A 223 -2.01 -17.14 -12.38
C GLY A 223 -3.01 -16.53 -11.40
N GLY A 224 -3.71 -17.39 -10.65
CA GLY A 224 -4.63 -16.95 -9.59
C GLY A 224 -3.86 -16.38 -8.39
N PRO A 225 -3.83 -15.05 -8.21
CA PRO A 225 -2.92 -14.39 -7.26
C PRO A 225 -3.29 -14.70 -5.80
N LEU A 226 -4.57 -14.94 -5.51
CA LEU A 226 -5.03 -15.26 -4.16
C LEU A 226 -4.54 -16.64 -3.71
N ARG A 227 -4.70 -17.66 -4.57
CA ARG A 227 -4.17 -19.01 -4.31
C ARG A 227 -2.66 -18.95 -4.12
N ARG A 228 -1.98 -18.20 -5.00
CA ARG A 228 -0.53 -18.06 -4.96
C ARG A 228 -0.04 -17.41 -3.67
N SER A 229 -0.64 -16.30 -3.28
CA SER A 229 -0.33 -15.60 -2.02
C SER A 229 -0.52 -16.52 -0.81
N GLY A 230 -1.60 -17.30 -0.80
CA GLY A 230 -1.81 -18.34 0.20
C GLY A 230 -0.69 -19.38 0.22
N THR A 231 -0.29 -19.93 -0.94
CA THR A 231 0.82 -20.90 -1.01
C THR A 231 2.13 -20.32 -0.46
N LEU A 232 2.48 -19.09 -0.85
CA LEU A 232 3.71 -18.42 -0.37
C LEU A 232 3.68 -18.19 1.14
N LEU A 233 2.52 -17.81 1.69
CA LEU A 233 2.35 -17.67 3.14
C LEU A 233 2.54 -19.00 3.86
N HIS A 234 1.88 -20.08 3.41
CA HIS A 234 1.94 -21.37 4.12
C HIS A 234 3.31 -22.06 4.00
N ALA A 235 4.01 -21.88 2.89
CA ALA A 235 5.34 -22.46 2.68
C ALA A 235 6.35 -22.00 3.75
N ALA A 236 6.25 -20.74 4.19
CA ALA A 236 7.07 -20.20 5.27
C ALA A 236 6.20 -19.36 6.22
N PHE A 237 5.25 -20.02 6.88
CA PHE A 237 4.23 -19.35 7.70
C PHE A 237 4.83 -18.43 8.76
N TRP A 238 5.68 -18.95 9.64
CA TRP A 238 6.21 -18.16 10.75
C TRP A 238 7.07 -16.96 10.31
N PRO A 239 8.08 -17.13 9.41
CA PRO A 239 8.90 -16.00 8.99
C PRO A 239 8.15 -14.97 8.16
N THR A 240 7.10 -15.36 7.43
CA THR A 240 6.28 -14.45 6.63
C THR A 240 5.31 -13.69 7.50
N THR A 241 4.58 -14.39 8.37
CA THR A 241 3.66 -13.80 9.34
C THR A 241 4.38 -12.80 10.24
N GLY A 242 5.56 -13.12 10.78
CA GLY A 242 6.31 -12.19 11.63
C GLY A 242 6.65 -10.86 10.93
N ARG A 243 7.06 -10.92 9.66
CA ARG A 243 7.35 -9.72 8.84
C ARG A 243 6.10 -8.93 8.53
N LEU A 244 5.05 -9.60 8.07
CA LEU A 244 3.78 -8.95 7.71
C LEU A 244 3.10 -8.33 8.94
N LEU A 245 3.18 -8.98 10.11
CA LEU A 245 2.70 -8.40 11.37
C LEU A 245 3.52 -7.18 11.78
N LEU A 246 4.85 -7.22 11.63
CA LEU A 246 5.70 -6.05 11.89
C LEU A 246 5.32 -4.86 11.00
N LEU A 247 4.99 -5.10 9.73
CA LEU A 247 4.49 -4.07 8.82
C LEU A 247 3.04 -3.68 9.17
N GLY A 248 2.21 -4.60 9.64
CA GLY A 248 0.88 -4.30 10.17
C GLY A 248 0.95 -3.37 11.40
N LEU A 249 1.95 -3.54 12.26
CA LEU A 249 2.18 -2.67 13.41
C LEU A 249 2.50 -1.23 12.99
N THR A 250 3.12 -1.00 11.83
CA THR A 250 3.35 0.37 11.34
C THR A 250 2.05 1.06 10.94
N LEU A 251 1.08 0.31 10.39
CA LEU A 251 -0.27 0.84 10.12
C LEU A 251 -1.03 1.14 11.41
N ILE A 252 -0.94 0.25 12.40
CA ILE A 252 -1.56 0.47 13.72
C ILE A 252 -0.95 1.71 14.40
N ALA A 253 0.37 1.89 14.31
CA ALA A 253 1.02 3.09 14.84
C ALA A 253 0.50 4.37 14.14
N GLY A 254 0.36 4.34 12.81
CA GLY A 254 -0.24 5.44 12.04
C GLY A 254 -1.65 5.77 12.49
N SER A 255 -2.53 4.76 12.60
CA SER A 255 -3.92 4.99 13.01
C SER A 255 -4.05 5.47 14.46
N VAL A 256 -3.16 5.05 15.36
CA VAL A 256 -3.09 5.59 16.73
C VAL A 256 -2.68 7.06 16.71
N ILE A 257 -1.67 7.43 15.92
CA ILE A 257 -1.23 8.83 15.78
C ILE A 257 -2.37 9.69 15.22
N GLU A 258 -3.06 9.23 14.18
CA GLU A 258 -4.20 9.95 13.60
C GLU A 258 -5.34 10.16 14.61
N GLN A 259 -5.69 9.12 15.37
CA GLN A 259 -6.69 9.23 16.43
C GLN A 259 -6.27 10.22 17.52
N MET A 260 -4.99 10.21 17.92
CA MET A 260 -4.46 11.18 18.89
C MET A 260 -4.52 12.61 18.34
N LEU A 261 -4.13 12.83 17.07
CA LEU A 261 -4.22 14.14 16.43
C LEU A 261 -5.67 14.64 16.35
N GLY A 262 -6.61 13.77 15.99
CA GLY A 262 -8.04 14.09 15.96
C GLY A 262 -8.58 14.45 17.34
N ALA A 263 -8.22 13.67 18.38
CA ALA A 263 -8.64 13.94 19.76
C ALA A 263 -8.08 15.26 20.31
N LEU A 264 -6.79 15.54 20.06
CA LEU A 264 -6.16 16.80 20.44
C LEU A 264 -6.77 17.99 19.70
N GLY A 265 -7.04 17.84 18.41
CA GLY A 265 -7.72 18.84 17.60
C GLY A 265 -9.11 19.16 18.16
N ALA A 266 -9.93 18.12 18.40
CA ALA A 266 -11.27 18.29 18.96
C ALA A 266 -11.26 19.00 20.33
N ALA A 267 -10.29 18.69 21.19
CA ALA A 267 -10.16 19.33 22.50
C ALA A 267 -9.78 20.84 22.42
N ALA A 268 -9.18 21.28 21.32
CA ALA A 268 -8.77 22.67 21.11
C ALA A 268 -9.90 23.58 20.59
N VAL A 269 -11.04 23.00 20.21
CA VAL A 269 -12.17 23.72 19.61
C VAL A 269 -13.22 24.06 20.68
N PRO A 270 -13.54 25.35 20.93
CA PRO A 270 -14.61 25.73 21.83
C PRO A 270 -15.98 25.23 21.35
N PRO A 271 -16.89 24.84 22.26
CA PRO A 271 -18.25 24.45 21.90
C PRO A 271 -18.95 25.57 21.12
N GLY A 272 -19.50 25.26 19.95
CA GLY A 272 -20.25 26.20 19.11
C GLY A 272 -19.42 26.95 18.05
N ASP A 273 -18.09 26.82 18.05
CA ASP A 273 -17.24 27.43 17.01
C ASP A 273 -17.05 26.47 15.82
N THR A 274 -18.01 26.49 14.89
CA THR A 274 -18.04 25.62 13.72
C THR A 274 -16.93 25.95 12.71
N ALA A 275 -16.53 27.21 12.61
CA ALA A 275 -15.47 27.64 11.69
C ALA A 275 -14.11 27.10 12.16
N LEU A 276 -13.82 27.21 13.46
CA LEU A 276 -12.60 26.64 14.02
C LEU A 276 -12.63 25.10 14.00
N ALA A 277 -13.77 24.48 14.29
CA ALA A 277 -13.93 23.03 14.20
C ALA A 277 -13.51 22.51 12.82
N VAL A 278 -14.02 23.14 11.77
CA VAL A 278 -13.72 22.83 10.38
C VAL A 278 -12.23 23.01 10.08
N ALA A 279 -11.65 24.14 10.46
CA ALA A 279 -10.24 24.42 10.21
C ALA A 279 -9.32 23.41 10.90
N VAL A 280 -9.62 23.06 12.16
CA VAL A 280 -8.86 22.08 12.93
C VAL A 280 -9.02 20.68 12.36
N THR A 281 -10.24 20.24 12.02
CA THR A 281 -10.45 18.95 11.35
C THR A 281 -9.67 18.87 10.05
N GLY A 282 -9.80 19.86 9.16
CA GLY A 282 -9.05 19.89 7.90
C GLY A 282 -7.53 19.85 8.10
N GLY A 283 -7.02 20.61 9.08
CA GLY A 283 -5.60 20.61 9.44
C GLY A 283 -5.10 19.26 9.98
N THR A 284 -5.86 18.62 10.88
CA THR A 284 -5.50 17.30 11.41
C THR A 284 -5.56 16.20 10.35
N THR A 285 -6.53 16.24 9.43
CA THR A 285 -6.61 15.32 8.28
C THR A 285 -5.42 15.47 7.35
N LEU A 286 -5.04 16.71 7.01
CA LEU A 286 -3.86 16.99 6.20
C LEU A 286 -2.58 16.47 6.86
N LEU A 287 -2.41 16.71 8.15
CA LEU A 287 -1.25 16.25 8.90
C LEU A 287 -1.19 14.71 8.98
N GLY A 288 -2.33 14.06 9.24
CA GLY A 288 -2.45 12.60 9.23
C GLY A 288 -2.03 12.01 7.89
N ALA A 289 -2.57 12.54 6.79
CA ALA A 289 -2.23 12.07 5.45
C ALA A 289 -0.74 12.27 5.09
N VAL A 290 -0.09 13.33 5.59
CA VAL A 290 1.36 13.53 5.41
C VAL A 290 2.18 12.49 6.18
N ILE A 291 1.74 12.10 7.38
CA ILE A 291 2.38 11.07 8.21
C ILE A 291 2.14 9.67 7.63
N GLU A 292 1.00 9.45 6.98
CA GLU A 292 0.65 8.16 6.38
C GLU A 292 1.59 7.79 5.22
N ILE A 293 2.04 8.76 4.41
CA ILE A 293 2.91 8.52 3.24
C ILE A 293 4.16 7.68 3.59
N PRO A 294 5.03 8.10 4.53
CA PRO A 294 6.23 7.32 4.87
C PRO A 294 5.89 5.94 5.45
N LEU A 295 4.79 5.81 6.20
CA LEU A 295 4.33 4.51 6.72
C LEU A 295 3.92 3.58 5.57
N THR A 296 3.18 4.09 4.59
CA THR A 296 2.77 3.35 3.40
C THR A 296 3.97 2.97 2.53
N MET A 297 4.99 3.83 2.43
CA MET A 297 6.25 3.50 1.73
C MET A 297 6.99 2.34 2.41
N VAL A 298 7.06 2.31 3.75
CA VAL A 298 7.66 1.21 4.52
C VAL A 298 6.85 -0.08 4.34
N LEU A 299 5.53 -0.01 4.49
CA LEU A 299 4.62 -1.13 4.27
C LEU A 299 4.79 -1.73 2.87
N PHE A 300 4.73 -0.89 1.84
CA PHE A 300 4.91 -1.29 0.44
C PHE A 300 6.24 -1.99 0.23
N SER A 301 7.34 -1.37 0.68
CA SER A 301 8.69 -1.91 0.50
C SER A 301 8.85 -3.24 1.24
N GLY A 302 8.32 -3.33 2.46
CA GLY A 302 8.31 -4.56 3.25
C GLY A 302 7.56 -5.69 2.58
N ILE A 303 6.36 -5.42 2.02
CA ILE A 303 5.56 -6.42 1.30
C ILE A 303 6.31 -6.88 0.05
N LEU A 304 6.87 -5.95 -0.74
CA LEU A 304 7.61 -6.27 -1.96
C LEU A 304 8.81 -7.19 -1.68
N ILE A 305 9.63 -6.87 -0.67
CA ILE A 305 10.79 -7.68 -0.30
C ILE A 305 10.36 -9.02 0.29
N THR A 306 9.29 -9.05 1.09
CA THR A 306 8.76 -10.32 1.64
C THR A 306 8.30 -11.25 0.52
N TYR A 307 7.62 -10.70 -0.49
CA TYR A 307 7.25 -11.47 -1.67
C TYR A 307 8.48 -11.96 -2.46
N ALA A 308 9.43 -11.07 -2.75
CA ALA A 308 10.62 -11.41 -3.52
C ALA A 308 11.48 -12.48 -2.83
N GLU A 309 11.65 -12.40 -1.51
CA GLU A 309 12.29 -13.41 -0.68
C GLU A 309 11.59 -14.78 -0.80
N ARG A 310 10.26 -14.80 -0.63
CA ARG A 310 9.48 -16.05 -0.75
C ARG A 310 9.58 -16.66 -2.14
N ARG A 311 9.59 -15.82 -3.18
CA ARG A 311 9.72 -16.29 -4.56
C ARG A 311 11.11 -16.85 -4.85
N GLY A 312 12.16 -16.18 -4.34
CA GLY A 312 13.55 -16.60 -4.48
C GLY A 312 13.90 -17.88 -3.72
N ALA A 313 13.16 -18.21 -2.66
CA ALA A 313 13.30 -19.47 -1.94
C ALA A 313 12.73 -20.68 -2.73
N GLU A 314 11.69 -20.46 -3.53
CA GLU A 314 11.07 -21.53 -4.33
C GLU A 314 11.76 -21.75 -5.68
N ASP A 315 12.11 -20.67 -6.37
CA ASP A 315 12.74 -20.69 -7.69
C ASP A 315 13.94 -19.75 -7.68
N ALA A 316 14.94 -20.01 -8.54
CA ALA A 316 16.05 -19.10 -8.80
C ALA A 316 15.55 -17.82 -9.51
N VAL A 317 14.92 -16.93 -8.74
CA VAL A 317 14.43 -15.62 -9.17
C VAL A 317 15.43 -14.56 -8.71
N SER A 318 15.75 -13.66 -9.62
CA SER A 318 16.55 -12.46 -9.37
C SER A 318 15.71 -11.22 -9.63
N THR A 319 16.16 -10.06 -9.14
CA THR A 319 15.57 -8.75 -9.46
C THR A 319 15.44 -8.55 -10.97
N ARG A 320 16.39 -9.05 -11.75
CA ARG A 320 16.37 -8.98 -13.21
C ARG A 320 15.17 -9.72 -13.80
N ARG A 321 14.95 -10.95 -13.35
CA ARG A 321 13.78 -11.75 -13.75
C ARG A 321 12.47 -11.09 -13.35
N LEU A 322 12.40 -10.46 -12.17
CA LEU A 322 11.21 -9.72 -11.74
C LEU A 322 10.91 -8.53 -12.67
N VAL A 323 11.92 -7.82 -13.18
CA VAL A 323 11.72 -6.78 -14.20
C VAL A 323 11.15 -7.37 -15.49
N ASP A 324 11.74 -8.47 -15.96
CA ASP A 324 11.29 -9.11 -17.21
C ASP A 324 9.84 -9.61 -17.10
N GLU A 325 9.44 -10.13 -15.94
CA GLU A 325 8.07 -10.56 -15.65
C GLU A 325 7.07 -9.37 -15.67
N LEU A 326 7.48 -8.19 -15.19
CA LEU A 326 6.67 -6.96 -15.30
C LEU A 326 6.61 -6.40 -16.72
N ALA A 327 7.67 -6.56 -17.51
CA ALA A 327 7.69 -6.11 -18.90
C ALA A 327 6.85 -7.02 -19.82
N ALA A 328 6.81 -8.32 -19.52
CA ALA A 328 6.01 -9.30 -20.26
C ALA A 328 4.50 -9.21 -20.00
N ARG A 329 4.10 -8.31 -19.11
CA ARG A 329 2.72 -8.09 -18.67
C ARG A 329 2.07 -7.01 -19.50
#